data_AF-A0A418R628-F1
#
_entry.id   AF-A0A418R628-F1
#
_cell.length_a   1.000
_cell.length_b   1.000
_cell.length_c   1.000
_cell.angle_alpha   90.00
_cell.angle_beta   90.00
_cell.angle_gamma   90.00
#
_symmetry.space_group_name_H-M   'P 1'
#
loop_
_entity.id
_entity.type
_entity.pdbx_description
1 polymer ?
#
loop_
_entity_poly.entity_id
_entity_poly.type
_entity_poly.pdbx_seq_one_letter_code
_entity_poly.pdbx_strand_id
1 'polypeptide(L)'
;MAKFLLILLIFWLFTRYVLPILLRFVVGTLVKKQAQKFGQQFGQEPFAEAPRPRPTQSAPGEVHVDFVPPQPKAKDKPQEFKGGEYVDFEEVK
;
A
#
# COMPACT_ATOMS: atom_id res chain seq x y z
N MET A 1 -36.57 24.08 -34.12
CA MET A 1 -36.02 22.70 -34.09
C MET A 1 -34.50 22.65 -33.98
N ALA A 2 -33.72 23.20 -34.94
CA ALA A 2 -32.25 23.12 -34.90
C ALA A 2 -31.58 23.70 -33.63
N LYS A 3 -32.14 24.78 -33.08
CA LYS A 3 -31.69 25.42 -31.83
C LYS A 3 -31.68 24.44 -30.65
N PHE A 4 -32.71 23.60 -30.56
CA PHE A 4 -32.84 22.58 -29.51
C PHE A 4 -31.77 21.49 -29.64
N LEU A 5 -31.51 21.02 -30.86
CA LEU A 5 -30.45 20.04 -31.12
C LEU A 5 -29.06 20.60 -30.82
N LEU A 6 -28.82 21.88 -31.12
CA LEU A 6 -27.56 22.57 -30.79
C LEU A 6 -27.36 22.67 -29.27
N ILE A 7 -28.38 23.08 -28.54
CA ILE A 7 -28.34 23.17 -27.07
C ILE A 7 -28.10 21.78 -26.46
N LEU A 8 -28.79 20.74 -26.96
CA LEU A 8 -28.63 19.37 -26.50
C LEU A 8 -27.20 18.85 -26.78
N LEU A 9 -26.65 19.13 -27.96
CA LEU A 9 -25.29 18.75 -28.33
C LEU A 9 -24.26 19.41 -27.42
N ILE A 10 -24.40 20.72 -27.17
CA ILE A 10 -23.52 21.47 -26.26
C ILE A 10 -23.64 20.94 -24.84
N PHE A 11 -24.86 20.65 -24.37
CA PHE A 11 -25.09 20.10 -23.04
C PHE A 11 -24.49 18.69 -22.88
N TRP A 12 -24.62 17.85 -23.90
CA TRP A 12 -24.00 16.52 -23.92
C TRP A 12 -22.47 16.61 -23.89
N LEU A 13 -21.89 17.52 -24.66
CA LEU A 13 -20.45 17.76 -24.68
C LEU A 13 -19.97 18.31 -23.32
N PHE A 14 -20.70 19.27 -22.76
CA PHE A 14 -20.42 19.87 -21.47
C PHE A 14 -20.45 18.82 -20.35
N THR A 15 -21.50 18.01 -20.28
CA THR A 15 -21.59 16.93 -19.29
C THR A 15 -20.50 15.87 -19.51
N ARG A 16 -20.14 15.53 -20.75
CA ARG A 16 -19.06 14.56 -21.04
C ARG A 16 -17.68 14.99 -20.52
N TYR A 17 -17.37 16.29 -20.57
CA TYR A 17 -16.04 16.82 -20.24
C TYR A 17 -15.96 17.52 -18.88
N VAL A 18 -17.00 18.27 -18.49
CA VAL A 18 -17.01 19.07 -17.25
C VAL A 18 -17.43 18.22 -16.04
N LEU A 19 -18.39 17.30 -16.21
CA LEU A 19 -18.85 16.45 -15.11
C LEU A 19 -17.74 15.62 -14.45
N PRO A 20 -16.83 14.92 -15.17
CA PRO A 20 -15.76 14.16 -14.51
C PRO A 20 -14.78 15.05 -13.74
N ILE A 21 -14.56 16.29 -14.21
CA ILE A 21 -13.70 17.26 -13.51
C ILE A 21 -14.38 17.70 -12.21
N LEU A 22 -15.65 18.07 -12.28
CA LEU A 22 -16.44 18.50 -11.12
C LEU A 22 -16.53 17.38 -10.07
N LEU A 23 -16.76 16.13 -10.53
CA LEU A 23 -16.80 14.96 -9.66
C LEU A 23 -15.47 14.75 -8.94
N ARG A 24 -14.32 14.92 -9.59
CA ARG A 24 -13.01 14.81 -8.91
C ARG A 24 -12.84 15.83 -7.79
N PHE A 25 -13.31 17.06 -7.98
CA PHE A 25 -13.26 18.10 -6.95
C PHE A 25 -14.21 17.79 -5.77
N VAL A 26 -15.44 17.39 -6.06
CA VAL A 26 -16.44 17.07 -5.03
C VAL A 26 -16.07 15.80 -4.28
N VAL A 27 -15.73 14.72 -4.99
CA VAL A 27 -15.28 13.46 -4.38
C VAL A 27 -14.01 13.67 -3.58
N GLY A 28 -13.04 14.44 -4.09
CA GLY A 28 -11.81 14.74 -3.35
C GLY A 28 -12.06 15.43 -2.00
N THR A 29 -13.05 16.32 -1.92
CA THR A 29 -13.40 17.01 -0.67
C THR A 29 -14.23 16.14 0.28
N LEU A 30 -15.15 15.34 -0.25
CA LEU A 30 -15.98 14.42 0.54
C LEU A 30 -15.16 13.23 1.06
N VAL A 31 -14.31 12.64 0.22
CA VAL A 31 -13.42 11.54 0.59
C VAL A 31 -12.42 11.99 1.64
N LYS A 32 -11.84 13.20 1.57
CA LYS A 32 -10.95 13.68 2.64
C LYS A 32 -11.62 13.69 4.01
N LYS A 33 -12.86 14.17 4.09
CA LYS A 33 -13.63 14.21 5.35
C LYS A 33 -14.02 12.81 5.84
N GLN A 34 -14.33 11.90 4.92
CA GLN A 34 -14.69 10.52 5.26
C GLN A 34 -13.46 9.68 5.59
N ALA A 35 -12.36 9.78 4.84
CA ALA A 35 -11.10 9.10 5.08
C ALA A 35 -10.46 9.50 6.42
N GLN A 36 -10.64 10.74 6.89
CA GLN A 36 -10.20 11.12 8.25
C GLN A 36 -10.97 10.37 9.35
N LYS A 37 -12.26 10.11 9.14
CA LYS A 37 -13.12 9.37 10.10
C LYS A 37 -12.96 7.85 9.96
N PHE A 38 -12.91 7.36 8.72
CA PHE A 38 -12.69 5.95 8.40
C PHE A 38 -11.25 5.53 8.70
N GLY A 39 -10.24 6.38 8.49
CA GLY A 39 -8.85 6.10 8.86
C GLY A 39 -8.65 5.98 10.37
N GLN A 40 -9.50 6.57 11.21
CA GLN A 40 -9.46 6.29 12.65
C GLN A 40 -10.16 4.97 13.01
N GLN A 41 -11.13 4.52 12.22
CA GLN A 41 -11.92 3.32 12.49
C GLN A 41 -11.42 2.06 11.76
N PHE A 42 -10.67 2.24 10.66
CA PHE A 42 -10.09 1.21 9.79
C PHE A 42 -8.56 1.36 9.65
N GLY A 43 -7.93 2.33 10.32
CA GLY A 43 -6.48 2.59 10.26
C GLY A 43 -5.60 1.57 10.99
N GLN A 44 -6.03 0.32 11.06
CA GLN A 44 -5.10 -0.80 11.09
C GLN A 44 -5.01 -1.33 9.66
N GLU A 45 -4.41 -0.54 8.77
CA GLU A 45 -3.75 -1.13 7.60
C GLU A 45 -2.57 -1.96 8.14
N PRO A 46 -2.54 -3.29 7.97
CA PRO A 46 -1.42 -4.10 8.45
C PRO A 46 -0.12 -3.88 7.66
N PHE A 47 -0.14 -3.02 6.63
CA PHE A 47 0.98 -2.78 5.71
C PHE A 47 1.26 -1.30 5.43
N ALA A 48 0.68 -0.36 6.20
CA ALA A 48 1.08 1.04 6.09
C ALA A 48 2.45 1.24 6.73
N GLU A 49 3.45 1.32 5.86
CA GLU A 49 4.86 1.50 6.14
C GLU A 49 5.13 2.64 7.14
N ALA A 50 5.83 2.32 8.23
CA ALA A 50 6.22 3.28 9.25
C ALA A 50 7.05 4.43 8.65
N PRO A 51 6.94 5.67 9.17
CA PRO A 51 7.72 6.79 8.64
C PRO A 51 9.22 6.50 8.81
N ARG A 52 9.91 6.32 7.68
CA ARG A 52 11.37 6.15 7.65
C ARG A 52 12.06 7.40 8.22
N PRO A 53 12.98 7.28 9.20
CA PRO A 53 13.82 8.40 9.60
C PRO A 53 14.74 8.81 8.44
N ARG A 54 14.94 10.13 8.26
CA ARG A 54 15.82 10.68 7.21
C ARG A 54 17.26 10.18 7.43
N PRO A 55 17.98 9.72 6.38
CA PRO A 55 19.37 9.36 6.53
C PRO A 55 20.22 10.61 6.76
N THR A 56 20.91 10.65 7.89
CA THR A 56 22.03 11.57 8.11
C THR A 56 23.19 11.11 7.23
N GLN A 57 23.82 12.03 6.50
CA GLN A 57 24.92 11.74 5.59
C GLN A 57 26.10 11.10 6.34
N SER A 58 26.34 9.81 6.13
CA SER A 58 27.51 9.09 6.67
C SER A 58 28.72 9.21 5.73
N ALA A 59 29.92 9.24 6.31
CA ALA A 59 31.20 9.34 5.61
C ALA A 59 31.48 8.12 4.72
N PRO A 60 32.31 8.24 3.67
CA PRO A 60 32.64 7.13 2.78
C PRO A 60 33.37 6.01 3.53
N GLY A 61 32.75 4.83 3.60
CA GLY A 61 33.33 3.62 4.21
C GLY A 61 32.46 2.94 5.28
N GLU A 62 31.37 3.57 5.71
CA GLU A 62 30.49 3.02 6.75
C GLU A 62 29.23 2.37 6.13
N VAL A 63 29.01 1.08 6.42
CA VAL A 63 27.79 0.36 6.02
C VAL A 63 26.71 0.64 7.06
N HIS A 64 25.75 1.49 6.71
CA HIS A 64 24.60 1.79 7.58
C HIS A 64 23.48 0.77 7.37
N VAL A 65 23.06 0.09 8.45
CA VAL A 65 21.89 -0.80 8.43
C VAL A 65 20.70 0.00 8.95
N ASP A 66 19.86 0.50 8.03
CA ASP A 66 18.72 1.37 8.35
C ASP A 66 17.67 0.70 9.26
N PHE A 67 17.65 -0.63 9.32
CA PHE A 67 16.66 -1.35 10.10
C PHE A 67 17.17 -2.71 10.54
N VAL A 68 17.42 -2.85 11.84
CA VAL A 68 17.56 -4.15 12.48
C VAL A 68 16.19 -4.48 13.08
N PRO A 69 15.42 -5.43 12.51
CA PRO A 69 14.14 -5.81 13.09
C PRO A 69 14.36 -6.29 14.53
N PRO A 70 13.49 -5.90 15.48
CA PRO A 70 13.56 -6.43 16.83
C PRO A 70 13.43 -7.95 16.74
N GLN A 71 14.48 -8.67 17.10
CA GLN A 71 14.39 -10.13 17.22
C GLN A 71 13.26 -10.39 18.22
N PRO A 72 12.23 -11.19 17.86
CA PRO A 72 11.23 -11.57 18.83
C PRO A 72 11.99 -12.15 20.01
N LYS A 73 11.78 -11.60 21.22
CA LYS A 73 12.33 -12.16 22.46
C LYS A 73 12.18 -13.66 22.33
N ALA A 74 13.28 -14.40 22.35
CA ALA A 74 13.30 -15.83 22.14
C ALA A 74 12.28 -16.46 23.11
N LYS A 75 11.04 -16.64 22.62
CA LYS A 75 10.12 -17.64 23.14
C LYS A 75 10.78 -18.91 22.68
N ASP A 76 11.65 -19.40 23.55
CA ASP A 76 12.22 -20.73 23.55
C ASP A 76 12.89 -21.11 22.23
N LYS A 77 14.21 -21.36 22.27
CA LYS A 77 14.92 -22.14 21.24
C LYS A 77 13.94 -23.11 20.57
N PRO A 78 13.74 -23.08 19.24
CA PRO A 78 12.93 -24.11 18.61
C PRO A 78 13.53 -25.44 19.05
N GLN A 79 12.73 -26.17 19.82
CA GLN A 79 13.02 -27.50 20.30
C GLN A 79 13.61 -28.24 19.12
N GLU A 80 14.87 -28.68 19.28
CA GLU A 80 15.73 -29.34 18.30
C GLU A 80 14.90 -29.88 17.13
N PHE A 81 15.11 -29.36 15.92
CA PHE A 81 14.52 -29.93 14.72
C PHE A 81 14.87 -31.41 14.69
N LYS A 82 13.92 -32.26 15.08
CA LYS A 82 14.05 -33.71 15.04
C LYS A 82 13.76 -34.12 13.60
N GLY A 83 14.76 -33.89 12.74
CA GLY A 83 14.76 -34.40 11.38
C GLY A 83 14.43 -35.89 11.43
N GLY A 84 13.50 -36.33 10.57
CA GLY A 84 13.15 -37.74 10.45
C GLY A 84 14.33 -38.57 9.97
N GLU A 85 14.21 -39.90 10.05
CA GLU A 85 15.24 -40.79 9.51
C GLU A 85 15.34 -40.63 7.99
N TYR A 86 16.53 -40.29 7.53
CA TYR A 86 16.86 -40.32 6.12
C TYR A 86 17.16 -41.78 5.75
N VAL A 87 16.45 -42.28 4.74
CA VAL A 87 16.71 -43.61 4.18
C VAL A 87 17.67 -43.45 3.02
N ASP A 88 18.85 -44.06 3.14
CA ASP A 88 19.80 -44.15 2.03
C ASP A 88 19.18 -45.00 0.92
N PHE A 89 19.09 -44.46 -0.30
CA PHE A 89 18.64 -45.25 -1.45
C PHE A 89 19.83 -45.97 -2.07
N GLU A 90 19.68 -47.27 -2.30
CA GLU A 90 20.63 -48.05 -3.09
C GLU A 90 20.42 -47.71 -4.56
N GLU A 91 21.42 -47.10 -5.20
CA GLU A 91 21.41 -46.81 -6.62
C GLU A 91 21.54 -48.13 -7.39
N VAL A 92 20.43 -48.60 -7.98
CA VAL A 92 20.44 -49.80 -8.83
C VAL A 92 21.13 -49.45 -10.15
N LYS A 93 22.29 -50.07 -10.37
CA LYS A 93 23.15 -49.91 -11.55
C LYS A 93 22.65 -50.72 -12.76
#